data_AF-A0A183I6C4-F1
#
_entry.id   AF-A0A183I6C4-F1
#
_cell.length_a   1.000
_cell.length_b   1.000
_cell.length_c   1.000
_cell.angle_alpha   90.00
_cell.angle_beta   90.00
_cell.angle_gamma   90.00
#
_symmetry.space_group_name_H-M   'P 1'
#
loop_
_entity.id
_entity.type
_entity.pdbx_description
1 polymer ?
#
loop_
_entity_poly.entity_id
_entity_poly.type
_entity_poly.pdbx_seq_one_letter_code
_entity_poly.pdbx_strand_id
1 'polypeptide(L)'
;MNGIGLSSFSRDCPAYHLSYGNYTFTALAVDISCQKRTLLRALPQNRKLWLPVNDDRWFHEPTFVALFGWKQYVFVVYNEESHEGVKVSRKSKLINVNCVSIT
;
A
#
# COMPACT_ATOMS: atom_id res chain seq x y z
N MET A 1 6.01 17.35 12.57
CA MET A 1 5.05 16.22 12.51
C MET A 1 4.56 16.11 11.07
N ASN A 2 5.03 15.11 10.31
CA ASN A 2 4.52 14.86 8.95
C ASN A 2 3.56 13.66 9.00
N GLY A 3 2.25 13.92 8.93
CA GLY A 3 1.20 12.89 8.90
C GLY A 3 1.04 12.17 7.55
N ILE A 4 1.91 12.47 6.58
CA ILE A 4 1.85 11.93 5.22
C ILE A 4 1.96 10.40 5.28
N GLY A 5 0.92 9.73 4.81
CA GLY A 5 0.83 8.27 4.76
C GLY A 5 0.30 7.61 6.04
N LEU A 6 -0.25 8.38 6.98
CA LEU A 6 -1.05 7.85 8.08
C LEU A 6 -2.55 7.90 7.81
N SER A 7 -2.98 8.68 6.82
CA SER A 7 -4.36 8.79 6.37
C SER A 7 -4.40 9.16 4.89
N SER A 8 -5.55 8.91 4.24
CA SER A 8 -5.87 9.50 2.95
C SER A 8 -6.18 11.00 3.07
N PHE A 9 -6.19 11.70 1.92
CA PHE A 9 -6.55 13.12 1.84
C PHE A 9 -8.06 13.37 1.92
N SER A 10 -8.87 12.42 1.45
CA SER A 10 -10.34 12.49 1.49
C SER A 10 -10.91 11.27 2.21
N ARG A 11 -12.04 11.46 2.90
CA ARG A 11 -12.85 10.40 3.51
C ARG A 11 -13.34 9.38 2.46
N ASP A 12 -13.50 9.82 1.22
CA ASP A 12 -13.95 8.98 0.12
C ASP A 12 -12.83 8.09 -0.45
N CYS A 13 -11.57 8.39 -0.13
CA CYS A 13 -10.46 7.50 -0.48
C CYS A 13 -10.32 6.41 0.58
N PRO A 14 -10.47 5.12 0.23
CA PRO A 14 -10.24 4.04 1.18
C PRO A 14 -8.78 4.00 1.62
N ALA A 15 -8.58 3.79 2.92
CA ALA A 15 -7.28 3.61 3.54
C ALA A 15 -7.33 2.40 4.48
N TYR A 16 -6.37 1.49 4.32
CA TYR A 16 -6.23 0.32 5.16
C TYR A 16 -5.03 0.51 6.07
N HIS A 17 -5.19 0.21 7.35
CA HIS A 17 -4.16 0.36 8.37
C HIS A 17 -3.92 -0.97 9.06
N LEU A 18 -2.64 -1.32 9.25
CA LEU A 18 -2.24 -2.52 9.96
C LEU A 18 -1.04 -2.19 10.85
N SER A 19 -1.22 -2.31 12.16
CA SER A 19 -0.10 -2.35 13.09
C SER A 19 0.36 -3.79 13.23
N TYR A 20 1.61 -4.07 12.85
CA TYR A 20 2.18 -5.42 12.88
C TYR A 20 3.65 -5.40 13.30
N GLY A 21 3.95 -6.10 14.40
CA GLY A 21 5.23 -5.96 15.09
C GLY A 21 5.43 -4.53 15.60
N ASN A 22 6.59 -3.94 15.31
CA ASN A 22 6.93 -2.57 15.70
C ASN A 22 6.62 -1.53 14.60
N TYR A 23 5.84 -1.91 13.58
CA TYR A 23 5.59 -1.08 12.42
C TYR A 23 4.09 -0.88 12.19
N THR A 24 3.75 0.28 11.63
CA THR A 24 2.41 0.54 11.07
C THR A 24 2.51 0.57 9.57
N PHE A 25 1.73 -0.26 8.90
CA PHE A 25 1.60 -0.29 7.46
C PHE A 25 0.28 0.36 7.04
N THR A 26 0.31 1.06 5.91
CA THR A 26 -0.87 1.70 5.35
C THR A 26 -0.94 1.46 3.84
N ALA A 27 -2.11 1.00 3.37
CA ALA A 27 -2.42 0.94 1.94
C ALA A 27 -3.48 2.01 1.65
N LEU A 28 -3.11 3.08 0.95
CA LEU A 28 -3.96 4.27 0.83
C LEU A 28 -3.69 5.05 -0.46
N ALA A 29 -4.59 5.98 -0.79
CA ALA A 29 -4.36 6.98 -1.81
C ALA A 29 -3.54 8.17 -1.28
N VAL A 30 -2.56 8.61 -2.07
CA VAL A 30 -1.60 9.68 -1.73
C VAL A 30 -1.85 10.98 -2.51
N ASP A 31 -2.92 11.03 -3.29
CA ASP A 31 -3.37 12.21 -4.03
C ASP A 31 -4.81 12.57 -3.64
N ILE A 32 -5.18 13.83 -3.89
CA ILE A 32 -6.51 14.37 -3.57
C ILE A 32 -7.60 13.69 -4.43
N SER A 33 -7.26 13.27 -5.65
CA SER A 33 -8.16 12.58 -6.59
C SER A 33 -8.35 11.08 -6.30
N CYS A 34 -7.72 10.53 -5.26
CA CYS A 34 -7.74 9.12 -4.92
C CYS A 34 -7.23 8.16 -6.03
N GLN A 35 -6.52 8.64 -7.05
CA GLN A 35 -6.07 7.84 -8.20
C GLN A 35 -4.72 7.17 -7.94
N LYS A 36 -3.83 7.86 -7.24
CA LYS A 36 -2.48 7.39 -6.93
C LYS A 36 -2.49 6.66 -5.60
N ARG A 37 -2.39 5.34 -5.66
CA ARG A 37 -2.46 4.46 -4.50
C ARG A 37 -1.13 3.76 -4.28
N THR A 38 -0.75 3.60 -3.03
CA THR A 38 0.50 2.94 -2.64
C THR A 38 0.38 2.21 -1.31
N LEU A 39 1.40 1.43 -1.00
CA LEU A 39 1.59 0.78 0.28
C LEU A 39 2.84 1.33 0.95
N LEU A 40 2.69 1.68 2.23
CA LEU A 40 3.67 2.36 3.04
C LEU A 40 3.90 1.61 4.33
N ARG A 41 5.16 1.52 4.77
CA ARG A 41 5.51 1.32 6.18
C ARG A 41 5.64 2.69 6.82
N ALA A 42 4.59 3.15 7.48
CA ALA A 42 4.40 4.53 7.91
C ALA A 42 5.08 4.86 9.24
N LEU A 43 5.10 3.90 10.18
CA LEU A 43 5.74 4.05 11.48
C LEU A 43 6.69 2.87 11.76
N PRO A 44 7.79 3.09 12.52
CA PRO A 44 8.23 4.38 13.03
C PRO A 44 8.82 5.27 11.90
N GLN A 45 8.71 6.59 12.04
CA GLN A 45 9.03 7.53 10.95
C GLN A 45 10.48 7.45 10.46
N ASN A 46 11.43 7.17 11.35
CA ASN A 46 12.85 6.99 11.01
C ASN A 46 13.13 5.74 10.14
N ARG A 47 12.15 4.84 10.00
CA ARG A 47 12.22 3.64 9.15
C ARG A 47 11.09 3.63 8.11
N LYS A 48 10.55 4.81 7.80
CA LYS A 48 9.49 4.97 6.81
C LYS A 48 9.96 4.43 5.46
N LEU A 49 9.15 3.57 4.86
CA LEU A 49 9.47 2.95 3.56
C LEU A 49 8.25 3.02 2.67
N TRP A 50 8.40 3.66 1.51
CA TRP A 50 7.36 3.80 0.51
C TRP A 50 7.62 2.92 -0.69
N LEU A 51 6.57 2.26 -1.18
CA LEU A 51 6.60 1.80 -2.55
C LEU A 51 6.51 2.97 -3.52
N PRO A 52 7.27 2.94 -4.63
CA PRO A 52 7.19 3.95 -5.67
C PRO A 52 5.73 4.18 -6.08
N VAL A 53 5.34 5.45 -6.04
CA VAL A 53 4.02 5.91 -6.52
C VAL A 53 4.14 6.11 -8.02
N ASN A 54 3.12 5.71 -8.79
CA ASN A 54 3.11 5.79 -10.26
C ASN A 54 4.17 4.90 -10.95
N ASP A 55 4.46 3.74 -10.37
CA ASP A 55 5.27 2.74 -11.03
C ASP A 55 4.42 1.48 -11.21
N ASP A 56 3.99 1.23 -12.46
CA ASP A 56 3.08 0.14 -12.80
C ASP A 56 3.67 -1.25 -12.52
N ARG A 57 4.99 -1.35 -12.33
CA ARG A 57 5.64 -2.59 -11.86
C ARG A 57 5.27 -2.91 -10.42
N TRP A 58 4.96 -1.88 -9.63
CA TRP A 58 4.51 -2.02 -8.24
C TRP A 58 3.00 -2.16 -8.17
N PHE A 59 2.30 -1.16 -8.69
CA PHE A 59 0.86 -1.18 -8.80
C PHE A 59 0.35 -0.45 -10.03
N HIS A 60 -0.57 -1.06 -10.77
CA HIS A 60 -1.24 -0.45 -11.92
C HIS A 60 -2.73 -0.21 -11.60
N GLU A 61 -3.06 1.03 -11.24
CA GLU A 61 -4.40 1.43 -10.80
C GLU A 61 -5.03 0.48 -9.75
N PRO A 62 -4.35 0.19 -8.64
CA PRO A 62 -4.78 -0.84 -7.72
C PRO A 62 -6.06 -0.41 -6.97
N THR A 63 -6.95 -1.36 -6.71
CA THR A 63 -8.03 -1.22 -5.74
C THR A 63 -7.73 -2.14 -4.57
N PHE A 64 -7.29 -1.58 -3.44
CA PHE A 64 -6.99 -2.36 -2.24
C PHE A 64 -8.26 -2.98 -1.65
N VAL A 65 -8.15 -4.23 -1.23
CA VAL A 65 -9.25 -5.01 -0.65
C VAL A 65 -8.97 -5.33 0.82
N ALA A 66 -7.74 -5.73 1.13
CA ALA A 66 -7.34 -6.11 2.48
C ALA A 66 -5.84 -5.91 2.73
N LEU A 67 -5.48 -5.69 4.00
CA LEU A 67 -4.12 -5.59 4.50
C LEU A 67 -4.02 -6.40 5.80
N PHE A 68 -3.14 -7.40 5.85
CA PHE A 68 -2.98 -8.24 7.05
C PHE A 68 -1.54 -8.78 7.20
N GLY A 69 -1.17 -9.14 8.43
CA GLY A 69 0.16 -9.62 8.78
C GLY A 69 0.17 -11.11 9.09
N TRP A 70 1.23 -11.80 8.68
CA TRP A 70 1.47 -13.20 9.02
C TRP A 70 2.96 -13.54 9.05
N LYS A 71 3.42 -14.11 10.17
CA LYS A 71 4.85 -14.39 10.47
C LYS A 71 5.70 -13.12 10.30
N GLN A 72 6.66 -13.11 9.36
CA GLN A 72 7.50 -11.95 9.08
C GLN A 72 7.03 -11.14 7.86
N TYR A 73 5.77 -11.31 7.43
CA TYR A 73 5.26 -10.73 6.19
C TYR A 73 3.98 -9.93 6.41
N VAL A 74 3.83 -8.90 5.58
CA VAL A 74 2.58 -8.15 5.40
C VAL A 74 2.07 -8.43 4.00
N PHE A 75 0.78 -8.72 3.91
CA PHE A 75 0.08 -9.06 2.70
C PHE A 75 -0.86 -7.93 2.36
N VAL A 76 -0.80 -7.45 1.12
CA VAL A 76 -1.84 -6.61 0.54
C VAL A 76 -2.56 -7.40 -0.54
N VAL A 77 -3.89 -7.43 -0.44
CA VAL A 77 -4.77 -7.99 -1.47
C VAL A 77 -5.40 -6.84 -2.21
N TYR A 78 -5.34 -6.89 -3.54
CA TYR A 78 -5.79 -5.81 -4.39
C TYR A 78 -6.27 -6.34 -5.74
N ASN A 79 -7.13 -5.58 -6.39
CA ASN A 79 -7.48 -5.79 -7.78
C ASN A 79 -6.74 -4.77 -8.63
N GLU A 80 -6.28 -5.14 -9.82
CA GLU A 80 -5.70 -4.23 -10.81
C GLU A 80 -6.31 -4.48 -12.17
N GLU A 81 -6.38 -3.44 -12.97
CA GLU A 81 -6.69 -3.57 -14.38
C GLU A 81 -5.50 -4.21 -15.11
N SER A 82 -5.76 -5.04 -16.12
CA SER A 82 -4.71 -5.46 -17.02
C SER A 82 -4.26 -4.26 -17.85
N HIS A 83 -3.01 -4.27 -18.32
CA HIS A 83 -2.51 -3.22 -19.23
C HIS A 83 -3.29 -3.15 -20.56
N GLU A 84 -4.12 -4.15 -20.84
CA GLU A 84 -5.01 -4.19 -22.00
C GLU A 84 -6.40 -3.59 -21.70
N GLY A 85 -6.66 -3.10 -20.48
CA GLY A 85 -7.87 -2.35 -20.10
C GLY A 85 -9.17 -3.17 -20.02
N VAL A 86 -9.13 -4.48 -20.29
CA VAL A 86 -10.34 -5.31 -20.43
C VAL A 86 -10.53 -6.29 -19.28
N LYS A 87 -9.49 -6.58 -18.47
CA LYS A 87 -9.55 -7.64 -17.46
C LYS A 87 -9.04 -7.21 -16.10
N VAL A 88 -9.94 -7.14 -15.11
CA VAL A 88 -9.57 -6.96 -13.70
C VAL A 88 -9.04 -8.27 -13.13
N SER A 89 -7.83 -8.24 -12.56
CA SER A 89 -7.19 -9.40 -11.93
C SER A 89 -7.03 -9.16 -10.43
N ARG A 90 -7.45 -10.13 -9.60
CA ARG A 90 -7.16 -10.12 -8.17
C ARG A 90 -5.74 -10.65 -7.93
N LYS A 91 -4.92 -9.85 -7.28
CA LYS A 91 -3.53 -10.16 -6.95
C LYS A 91 -3.29 -10.01 -5.45
N SER A 92 -2.20 -10.60 -4.99
CA SER A 92 -1.65 -10.36 -3.67
C SER A 92 -0.16 -10.03 -3.80
N LYS A 93 0.32 -9.10 -2.97
CA LYS A 93 1.75 -8.76 -2.88
C LYS A 93 2.21 -8.95 -1.44
N LEU A 94 3.37 -9.57 -1.31
CA LEU A 94 3.99 -9.90 -0.04
C LEU A 94 5.12 -8.92 0.23
N ILE A 95 5.16 -8.36 1.44
CA ILE A 95 6.25 -7.50 1.90
C ILE A 95 6.85 -8.13 3.14
N ASN A 96 8.16 -8.40 3.10
CA ASN A 96 8.88 -8.84 4.28
C ASN A 96 9.10 -7.66 5.22
N VAL A 97 8.61 -7.78 6.45
CA VAL A 97 8.65 -6.75 7.50
C VAL A 97 10.08 -6.41 7.91
N ASN A 98 10.98 -7.39 7.82
CA ASN A 98 12.38 -7.28 8.22
C ASN A 98 13.30 -6.79 7.08
N CYS A 99 12.83 -6.83 5.83
CA CYS A 99 13.61 -6.32 4.71
C CYS A 99 13.50 -4.79 4.64
N VAL A 100 14.65 -4.13 4.42
CA VAL A 100 14.74 -2.71 4.08
C VAL A 100 14.47 -2.47 2.58
N SER A 101 14.34 -3.56 1.82
CA SER A 101 14.05 -3.57 0.38
C SER A 101 12.76 -4.33 0.12
N ILE A 102 11.86 -3.74 -0.66
CA ILE A 102 10.75 -4.48 -1.24
C ILE A 102 11.26 -5.01 -2.58
N THR A 103 11.26 -6.32 -2.75
CA THR A 103 11.53 -7.01 -4.03
C THR A 103 10.25 -7.16 -4.83
#